data_AF-A0A1B6M0X0-F1
#
_entry.id   AF-A0A1B6M0X0-F1
#
_cell.length_a   1.000
_cell.length_b   1.000
_cell.length_c   1.000
_cell.angle_alpha   90.00
_cell.angle_beta   90.00
_cell.angle_gamma   90.00
#
_symmetry.space_group_name_H-M   'P 1'
#
loop_
_entity.id
_entity.type
_entity.pdbx_description
1 polymer ?
#
loop_
_entity_poly.entity_id
_entity_poly.type
_entity_poly.pdbx_seq_one_letter_code
_entity_poly.pdbx_strand_id
1 'polypeptide(L)'
;NKTVDVREVGTIIRSLGCCPSEAEVQEIIVRVEDQETSGSVHLAHFLPVVSQIISEFKLQPASPEELLKAFQTLDKEGKGVLDREMMSRAMMEEGEQFTQEEVDEMMAVAVSTETGDIPYEYYINQIMVD
;
A
#
# COMPACT_ATOMS: atom_id res chain seq x y z
N ASN A 1 -8.06 -24.17 13.85
CA ASN A 1 -8.13 -23.17 14.95
C ASN A 1 -8.84 -21.93 14.43
N LYS A 2 -9.74 -21.31 15.20
CA LYS A 2 -10.51 -20.11 14.79
C LYS A 2 -9.69 -18.83 15.02
N THR A 3 -8.45 -18.84 14.56
CA THR A 3 -7.44 -17.83 14.86
C THR A 3 -6.72 -17.42 13.58
N VAL A 4 -6.21 -16.19 13.57
CA VAL A 4 -5.40 -15.58 12.53
C VAL A 4 -4.03 -15.33 13.13
N ASP A 5 -2.94 -15.61 12.41
CA ASP A 5 -1.60 -15.22 12.83
C ASP A 5 -1.48 -13.70 12.73
N VAL A 6 -0.94 -13.03 13.75
CA VAL A 6 -0.82 -11.56 13.75
C VAL A 6 -0.07 -11.03 12.53
N ARG A 7 0.87 -11.82 11.99
CA ARG A 7 1.66 -11.46 10.80
C ARG A 7 0.83 -11.45 9.52
N GLU A 8 -0.29 -12.16 9.50
CA GLU A 8 -1.18 -12.26 8.34
C GLU A 8 -2.27 -11.18 8.33
N VAL A 9 -2.39 -10.38 9.40
CA VAL A 9 -3.44 -9.35 9.53
C VAL A 9 -3.40 -8.35 8.39
N GLY A 10 -2.21 -7.80 8.09
CA GLY A 10 -2.02 -6.85 6.99
C GLY A 10 -2.36 -7.48 5.63
N THR A 11 -1.86 -8.69 5.37
CA THR A 11 -2.13 -9.45 4.14
C THR A 11 -3.62 -9.68 3.93
N ILE A 12 -4.36 -10.07 4.97
CA ILE A 12 -5.80 -10.31 4.88
C ILE A 12 -6.55 -9.02 4.58
N ILE A 13 -6.21 -7.92 5.26
CA ILE A 13 -6.88 -6.61 5.04
C ILE A 13 -6.60 -6.11 3.62
N ARG A 14 -5.37 -6.27 3.12
CA ARG A 14 -5.02 -5.94 1.72
C ARG A 14 -5.77 -6.79 0.70
N SER A 15 -5.92 -8.09 1.01
CA SER A 15 -6.70 -9.01 0.16
C SER A 15 -8.20 -8.69 0.13
N LEU A 16 -8.69 -7.86 1.05
CA LEU A 16 -10.08 -7.38 1.08
C LEU A 16 -10.26 -6.04 0.33
N GLY A 17 -9.23 -5.57 -0.37
CA GLY A 17 -9.26 -4.35 -1.17
C GLY A 17 -8.96 -3.07 -0.39
N CYS A 18 -8.45 -3.18 0.84
CA CYS A 18 -7.98 -2.04 1.62
C CYS A 18 -6.47 -1.82 1.42
N CYS A 19 -5.99 -0.60 1.61
CA CYS A 19 -4.58 -0.24 1.53
C CYS A 19 -4.10 0.43 2.83
N PRO A 20 -4.02 -0.31 3.95
CA PRO A 20 -3.48 0.24 5.19
C PRO A 20 -1.96 0.43 5.12
N SER A 21 -1.48 1.51 5.75
CA SER A 21 -0.08 1.67 6.15
C SER A 21 0.33 0.65 7.21
N GLU A 22 1.63 0.41 7.40
CA GLU A 22 2.13 -0.49 8.45
C GLU A 22 1.77 0.03 9.85
N ALA A 23 1.73 1.36 10.03
CA ALA A 23 1.26 1.97 11.27
C ALA A 23 -0.21 1.62 11.55
N GLU A 24 -1.09 1.72 10.55
CA GLU A 24 -2.51 1.36 10.68
C GLU A 24 -2.69 -0.15 10.89
N VAL A 25 -1.91 -0.99 10.21
CA VAL A 25 -1.89 -2.45 10.47
C VAL A 25 -1.54 -2.72 11.92
N GLN A 26 -0.51 -2.06 12.47
CA GLN A 26 -0.12 -2.24 13.85
C GLN A 26 -1.19 -1.77 14.84
N GLU A 27 -1.87 -0.65 14.56
CA GLU A 27 -3.02 -0.21 15.36
C GLU A 27 -4.17 -1.23 15.36
N ILE A 28 -4.44 -1.83 14.20
CA ILE A 28 -5.45 -2.89 14.09
C ILE A 28 -5.03 -4.11 14.91
N ILE A 29 -3.77 -4.56 14.80
CA ILE A 29 -3.22 -5.68 15.58
C ILE A 29 -3.41 -5.41 17.08
N VAL A 30 -2.99 -4.24 17.57
CA VAL A 30 -3.13 -3.86 18.99
C VAL A 30 -4.60 -3.87 19.44
N ARG A 31 -5.53 -3.50 18.56
CA ARG A 31 -6.97 -3.49 18.86
C ARG A 31 -7.59 -4.89 18.93
N VAL A 32 -7.04 -5.87 18.21
CA VAL A 32 -7.60 -7.22 18.11
C VAL A 32 -6.85 -8.28 18.90
N GLU A 33 -5.58 -8.04 19.25
CA GLU A 33 -4.75 -8.98 19.99
C GLU A 33 -5.27 -9.16 21.43
N ASP A 34 -5.29 -10.40 21.89
CA ASP A 34 -5.61 -10.76 23.27
C ASP A 34 -4.32 -10.88 24.08
N GLN A 35 -4.31 -10.32 25.29
CA GLN A 35 -3.16 -10.37 26.20
C GLN A 35 -2.80 -11.79 26.61
N GLU A 36 -3.74 -12.74 26.51
CA GLU A 36 -3.51 -14.14 26.89
C GLU A 36 -2.93 -15.00 25.75
N THR A 37 -3.04 -14.58 24.49
CA THR A 37 -2.56 -15.35 23.31
C THR A 37 -1.66 -14.52 22.40
N SER A 38 -0.42 -14.31 22.84
CA SER A 38 0.60 -13.63 22.03
C SER A 38 0.81 -14.33 20.69
N GLY A 39 0.80 -13.56 19.61
CA GLY A 39 1.10 -14.02 18.25
C GLY A 39 -0.08 -14.60 17.46
N SER A 40 -1.29 -14.65 18.04
CA SER A 40 -2.49 -15.02 17.28
C SER A 40 -3.74 -14.28 17.76
N VAL A 41 -4.62 -13.97 16.82
CA VAL A 41 -5.87 -13.23 17.05
C VAL A 41 -7.05 -14.18 16.86
N HIS A 42 -7.97 -14.25 17.82
CA HIS A 42 -9.18 -15.04 17.65
C HIS A 42 -10.18 -14.33 16.70
N LEU A 43 -10.83 -15.07 15.81
CA LEU A 43 -11.74 -14.50 14.80
C LEU A 43 -12.89 -13.68 15.41
N ALA A 44 -13.30 -13.99 16.64
CA ALA A 44 -14.32 -13.24 17.37
C ALA A 44 -13.92 -11.77 17.65
N HIS A 45 -12.63 -11.49 17.77
CA HIS A 45 -12.09 -10.13 17.93
C HIS A 45 -11.74 -9.50 16.58
N PHE A 46 -11.22 -10.30 15.64
CA PHE A 46 -10.80 -9.82 14.33
C PHE A 46 -11.97 -9.38 13.43
N LEU A 47 -12.99 -10.24 13.29
CA LEU A 47 -14.08 -10.03 12.31
C LEU A 47 -14.86 -8.72 12.55
N PRO A 48 -15.24 -8.34 13.78
CA PRO A 48 -15.93 -7.07 14.01
C PRO A 48 -15.12 -5.85 13.54
N VAL A 49 -13.81 -5.86 13.74
CA VAL A 49 -12.93 -4.75 13.36
C VAL A 49 -12.83 -4.64 11.84
N VAL A 50 -12.54 -5.74 11.15
CA VAL A 50 -12.42 -5.76 9.69
C VAL A 50 -13.76 -5.46 9.01
N SER A 51 -14.86 -6.00 9.55
CA SER A 51 -16.22 -5.71 9.02
C SER A 51 -16.56 -4.23 9.12
N GLN A 52 -16.15 -3.57 10.22
CA GLN A 52 -16.33 -2.13 10.38
C GLN A 52 -15.50 -1.33 9.38
N ILE A 53 -14.23 -1.68 9.18
CA ILE A 53 -13.35 -1.01 8.20
C ILE A 53 -13.99 -1.02 6.81
N ILE A 54 -14.46 -2.19 6.36
CA ILE A 54 -15.10 -2.34 5.05
C ILE A 54 -16.41 -1.55 4.99
N SER A 55 -17.28 -1.70 6.01
CA SER A 55 -18.60 -1.07 6.01
C SER A 55 -18.54 0.47 6.06
N GLU A 56 -17.49 1.01 6.66
CA GLU A 56 -17.25 2.45 6.76
C GLU A 56 -16.38 3.00 5.62
N PHE A 57 -16.03 2.19 4.61
CA PHE A 57 -15.13 2.56 3.51
C PHE A 57 -13.83 3.22 3.99
N LYS A 58 -13.24 2.67 5.05
CA LYS A 58 -11.93 3.11 5.56
C LYS A 58 -10.81 2.41 4.80
N LEU A 59 -9.61 3.01 4.84
CA LEU A 59 -8.39 2.42 4.29
C LEU A 59 -8.54 2.06 2.80
N GLN A 60 -9.25 2.88 2.04
CA GLN A 60 -9.42 2.67 0.60
C GLN A 60 -8.15 3.08 -0.15
N PRO A 61 -7.85 2.45 -1.29
CA PRO A 61 -6.79 2.94 -2.18
C PRO A 61 -7.05 4.39 -2.60
N ALA A 62 -5.97 5.11 -2.90
CA ALA A 62 -6.07 6.43 -3.50
C ALA A 62 -6.78 6.34 -4.86
N SER A 63 -7.58 7.34 -5.19
CA SER A 63 -8.21 7.45 -6.50
C SER A 63 -7.17 7.69 -7.61
N PRO A 64 -7.47 7.32 -8.87
CA PRO A 64 -6.60 7.65 -10.00
C PRO A 64 -6.27 9.14 -10.09
N GLU A 65 -7.22 10.02 -9.76
CA GLU A 65 -7.00 11.46 -9.76
C GLU A 65 -6.04 11.93 -8.65
N GLU A 66 -6.07 11.28 -7.48
CA GLU A 66 -5.13 11.56 -6.39
C GLU A 66 -3.72 11.08 -6.72
N LEU A 67 -3.60 9.87 -7.27
CA LEU A 67 -2.31 9.34 -7.73
C LEU A 67 -1.72 10.23 -8.82
N LEU A 68 -2.51 10.61 -9.83
CA LEU A 68 -2.05 11.48 -10.91
C LEU A 68 -1.50 12.82 -10.37
N LYS A 69 -2.20 13.43 -9.40
CA LYS A 69 -1.73 14.67 -8.76
C LYS A 69 -0.43 14.49 -7.99
N ALA A 70 -0.24 13.35 -7.33
CA ALA A 70 1.00 13.04 -6.64
C ALA A 70 2.17 12.97 -7.63
N PHE A 71 2.03 12.23 -8.74
CA PHE A 71 3.05 12.16 -9.79
C PHE A 71 3.34 13.51 -10.44
N GLN A 72 2.32 14.32 -10.73
CA GLN A 72 2.48 15.66 -11.28
C GLN A 72 3.22 16.62 -10.33
N THR A 73 3.16 16.37 -9.02
CA THR A 73 3.91 17.17 -8.03
C THR A 73 5.42 16.86 -8.10
N LEU A 74 5.79 15.63 -8.49
CA LEU A 74 7.17 15.22 -8.72
C LEU A 74 7.68 15.69 -10.10
N ASP A 75 6.84 15.63 -11.13
CA ASP A 75 7.13 16.06 -12.50
C ASP A 75 6.95 17.58 -12.69
N LYS A 76 7.87 18.36 -12.10
CA LYS A 76 7.83 19.84 -12.12
C LYS A 76 7.85 20.45 -13.53
N GLU A 77 8.36 19.72 -14.50
CA GLU A 77 8.50 20.17 -15.89
C GLU A 77 7.33 19.71 -16.78
N GLY A 78 6.43 18.87 -16.26
CA GLY A 78 5.24 18.40 -16.98
C GLY A 78 5.57 17.50 -18.17
N LYS A 79 6.57 16.64 -18.04
CA LYS A 79 7.02 15.72 -19.09
C LYS A 79 6.07 14.54 -19.32
N GLY A 80 5.24 14.19 -18.34
CA GLY A 80 4.43 12.97 -18.37
C GLY A 80 5.19 11.71 -17.96
N VAL A 81 6.45 11.84 -17.54
CA VAL A 81 7.33 10.73 -17.16
C VAL A 81 8.20 11.14 -15.95
N LEU A 82 8.59 10.16 -15.14
CA LEU A 82 9.62 10.30 -14.10
C LEU A 82 10.81 9.39 -14.40
N ASP A 83 12.01 9.83 -14.05
CA ASP A 83 13.15 8.91 -14.03
C ASP A 83 13.12 8.03 -12.76
N ARG A 84 13.86 6.90 -12.81
CA ARG A 84 13.96 5.96 -11.70
C ARG A 84 14.47 6.62 -10.42
N GLU A 85 15.45 7.51 -10.51
CA GLU A 85 16.10 8.13 -9.35
C GLU A 85 15.11 9.01 -8.58
N MET A 86 14.33 9.82 -9.28
CA MET A 86 13.29 10.68 -8.72
C MET A 86 12.23 9.85 -8.00
N MET A 87 11.72 8.79 -8.64
CA MET A 87 10.70 7.93 -8.06
C MET A 87 11.24 7.17 -6.84
N SER A 88 12.41 6.54 -6.95
CA SER A 88 13.04 5.84 -5.82
C SER A 88 13.29 6.78 -4.64
N ARG A 89 13.77 7.99 -4.89
CA ARG A 89 13.99 8.99 -3.84
C ARG A 89 12.69 9.38 -3.15
N ALA A 90 11.63 9.68 -3.92
CA ALA A 90 10.33 10.02 -3.35
C ALA A 90 9.80 8.91 -2.44
N MET A 91 9.90 7.65 -2.88
CA MET A 91 9.42 6.48 -2.13
C MET A 91 10.22 6.15 -0.87
N MET A 92 11.52 6.48 -0.84
CA MET A 92 12.40 6.17 0.30
C MET A 92 12.53 7.34 1.29
N GLU A 93 12.26 8.58 0.86
CA GLU A 93 12.45 9.78 1.69
C GLU A 93 11.13 10.38 2.19
N GLU A 94 10.02 10.21 1.48
CA GLU A 94 8.74 10.85 1.79
C GLU A 94 7.69 9.84 2.31
N GLY A 95 6.92 10.25 3.32
CA GLY A 95 5.82 9.43 3.84
C GLY A 95 6.26 8.15 4.55
N GLU A 96 5.54 7.06 4.26
CA GLU A 96 5.91 5.70 4.71
C GLU A 96 7.00 5.17 3.80
N GLN A 97 8.19 5.01 4.36
CA GLN A 97 9.38 4.71 3.59
C GLN A 97 9.39 3.25 3.15
N PHE A 98 9.58 3.07 1.85
CA PHE A 98 9.79 1.76 1.27
C PHE A 98 11.23 1.30 1.49
N THR A 99 11.40 0.00 1.64
CA THR A 99 12.71 -0.66 1.58
C THR A 99 13.27 -0.62 0.16
N GLN A 100 14.58 -0.81 0.02
CA GLN A 100 15.22 -0.84 -1.29
C GLN A 100 14.65 -1.98 -2.15
N GLU A 101 14.37 -3.12 -1.52
CA GLU A 101 13.79 -4.30 -2.15
C GLU A 101 12.39 -4.00 -2.70
N GLU A 102 11.51 -3.38 -1.92
CA GLU A 102 10.17 -3.01 -2.38
C GLU A 102 10.21 -1.98 -3.52
N VAL A 103 11.13 -1.01 -3.45
CA VAL A 103 11.34 -0.05 -4.55
C VAL A 103 11.80 -0.76 -5.81
N ASP A 104 12.76 -1.69 -5.72
CA ASP A 104 13.27 -2.43 -6.87
C ASP A 104 12.19 -3.31 -7.52
N GLU A 105 11.33 -3.94 -6.73
CA GLU A 105 10.16 -4.68 -7.21
C GLU A 105 9.18 -3.75 -7.96
N MET A 106 8.91 -2.56 -7.43
CA MET A 106 8.05 -1.58 -8.11
C MET A 106 8.68 -1.05 -9.40
N MET A 107 9.99 -0.77 -9.41
CA MET A 107 10.69 -0.31 -10.61
C MET A 107 10.68 -1.34 -11.73
N ALA A 108 10.72 -2.64 -11.40
CA ALA A 108 10.64 -3.72 -12.39
C ALA A 108 9.33 -3.70 -13.20
N VAL A 109 8.26 -3.13 -12.64
CA VAL A 109 6.95 -2.99 -13.30
C VAL A 109 6.77 -1.58 -13.89
N ALA A 110 7.24 -0.55 -13.19
CA ALA A 110 6.98 0.85 -13.54
C ALA A 110 7.84 1.37 -14.70
N VAL A 111 9.08 0.88 -14.82
CA VAL A 111 10.06 1.40 -15.78
C VAL A 111 9.83 0.82 -17.17
N SER A 112 9.69 1.70 -18.17
CA SER A 112 9.64 1.32 -19.57
C SER A 112 10.96 0.71 -20.01
N THR A 113 10.92 -0.49 -20.58
CA THR A 113 12.13 -1.16 -21.14
C THR A 113 12.70 -0.44 -22.36
N GLU A 114 11.91 0.42 -23.01
CA GLU A 114 12.33 1.15 -24.21
C GLU A 114 13.02 2.48 -23.86
N THR A 115 12.50 3.21 -22.87
CA THR A 115 12.97 4.56 -22.53
C THR A 115 13.82 4.61 -21.26
N GLY A 116 13.64 3.66 -20.35
CA GLY A 116 14.23 3.72 -19.01
C GLY A 116 13.51 4.67 -18.04
N ASP A 117 12.42 5.29 -18.49
CA ASP A 117 11.60 6.22 -17.71
C ASP A 117 10.28 5.55 -17.27
N ILE A 118 9.59 6.18 -16.34
CA ILE A 118 8.31 5.76 -15.77
C ILE A 118 7.19 6.64 -16.34
N PRO A 119 6.44 6.18 -17.37
CA PRO A 119 5.25 6.86 -17.85
C PRO A 119 4.12 6.71 -16.83
N TYR A 120 3.98 7.68 -15.92
CA TYR A 120 3.16 7.50 -14.71
C TYR A 120 1.66 7.34 -14.99
N GLU A 121 1.09 7.92 -16.04
CA GLU A 121 -0.31 7.66 -16.40
C GLU A 121 -0.53 6.20 -16.80
N TYR A 122 0.42 5.62 -17.56
CA TYR A 122 0.39 4.21 -17.90
C TYR A 122 0.57 3.35 -16.66
N TYR A 123 1.53 3.71 -15.79
CA TYR A 123 1.80 2.99 -14.55
C TYR A 123 0.61 3.00 -13.59
N ILE A 124 -0.06 4.15 -13.40
CA ILE A 124 -1.30 4.25 -12.62
C ILE A 124 -2.36 3.27 -13.16
N ASN A 125 -2.53 3.22 -14.49
CA ASN A 125 -3.48 2.27 -15.08
C ASN A 125 -3.08 0.80 -14.86
N GLN A 126 -1.78 0.48 -14.72
CA GLN A 126 -1.36 -0.88 -14.38
C GLN A 126 -1.69 -1.22 -12.93
N ILE A 127 -1.41 -0.32 -11.98
CA ILE A 127 -1.61 -0.60 -10.55
C ILE A 127 -3.08 -0.48 -10.10
N MET A 128 -3.94 0.15 -10.90
CA MET A 128 -5.38 0.22 -10.65
C MET A 128 -6.17 -0.94 -11.28
N VAL A 129 -5.53 -1.74 -12.14
CA VAL A 129 -6.16 -2.90 -12.79
C VAL A 129 -5.71 -4.15 -12.04
N ASP A 130 -6.39 -4.42 -10.92
CA ASP A 130 -6.56 -5.74 -10.29
C ASP A 130 -7.83 -5.75 -9.43
#